data_AF-A0A950WQD6-F1
#
_entry.id   AF-A0A950WQD6-F1
#
_cell.length_a   1.000
_cell.length_b   1.000
_cell.length_c   1.000
_cell.angle_alpha   90.00
_cell.angle_beta   90.00
_cell.angle_gamma   90.00
#
_symmetry.space_group_name_H-M   'P 1'
#
loop_
_entity.id
_entity.type
_entity.pdbx_description
1 polymer ?
#
loop_
_entity_poly.entity_id
_entity_poly.type
_entity_poly.pdbx_seq_one_letter_code
_entity_poly.pdbx_strand_id
1 'polypeptide(L)' 'MQMKRGFRQLLAEANAEIQTLNVQQAIALHGQDDVVFVDLRDPRELEREGKMPGA' A
#
# COMPACT_ATOMS: atom_id res chain seq x y z
N MET A 1 -18.95 -20.86 -10.39
CA MET A 1 -17.82 -21.26 -9.50
C MET A 1 -17.83 -20.32 -8.31
N GLN A 2 -18.06 -20.82 -7.09
CA GLN A 2 -18.08 -19.97 -5.89
C GLN A 2 -16.63 -19.71 -5.44
N MET A 3 -16.22 -18.45 -5.29
CA MET A 3 -14.91 -18.15 -4.71
C MET A 3 -14.88 -18.73 -3.29
N LYS A 4 -14.01 -19.72 -3.06
CA LYS A 4 -13.84 -20.36 -1.75
C LYS A 4 -13.17 -19.45 -0.72
N ARG A 5 -12.53 -18.37 -1.17
CA ARG A 5 -11.80 -17.41 -0.35
C ARG A 5 -12.36 -16.01 -0.61
N GLY A 6 -12.84 -15.36 0.45
CA GLY A 6 -13.30 -13.98 0.39
C GLY A 6 -12.14 -12.99 0.60
N PHE A 7 -12.34 -11.73 0.19
CA PHE A 7 -11.30 -10.69 0.30
C PHE A 7 -10.76 -10.52 1.73
N ARG A 8 -11.61 -10.68 2.76
CA ARG A 8 -11.18 -10.58 4.17
C ARG A 8 -10.15 -11.62 4.55
N GLN A 9 -10.33 -12.86 4.07
CA GLN A 9 -9.36 -13.92 4.31
C GLN A 9 -8.05 -13.63 3.59
N LEU A 10 -8.12 -13.14 2.34
CA LEU A 10 -6.93 -12.76 1.57
C LEU A 10 -6.14 -11.65 2.26
N LEU A 11 -6.83 -10.61 2.78
CA LEU A 11 -6.21 -9.51 3.52
C LEU A 11 -5.56 -9.99 4.82
N ALA A 12 -6.24 -10.87 5.57
CA ALA A 12 -5.71 -11.38 6.83
C ALA A 12 -4.41 -12.17 6.62
N GLU A 13 -4.37 -13.01 5.59
CA GLU A 13 -3.17 -13.78 5.25
C GLU A 13 -2.05 -12.87 4.75
N ALA A 14 -2.34 -11.89 3.88
CA ALA A 14 -1.33 -10.94 3.42
C ALA A 14 -0.73 -10.12 4.57
N ASN A 15 -1.56 -9.61 5.48
CA ASN A 15 -1.12 -8.83 6.64
C ASN A 15 -0.30 -9.65 7.64
N ALA A 16 -0.44 -10.98 7.65
CA ALA A 16 0.38 -11.86 8.49
C ALA A 16 1.79 -12.07 7.93
N GLU A 17 1.98 -11.89 6.63
CA GLU A 17 3.25 -12.13 5.92
C GLU A 17 4.08 -10.84 5.73
N ILE A 18 3.48 -9.67 5.92
CA ILE A 18 4.15 -8.37 5.71
C ILE A 18 4.25 -7.56 7.00
N GLN A 19 5.23 -6.66 7.05
CA GLN A 19 5.22 -5.60 8.03
C GLN A 19 4.31 -4.46 7.56
N THR A 20 3.20 -4.23 8.28
CA THR A 20 2.38 -3.03 8.08
C THR A 20 2.95 -1.88 8.90
N LEU A 21 3.32 -0.80 8.21
CA LEU A 21 3.75 0.44 8.86
C LEU A 21 2.55 1.34 9.14
N ASN A 22 2.56 2.00 10.30
CA ASN A 22 1.65 3.12 10.52
C ASN A 22 2.14 4.36 9.75
N VAL A 23 1.27 5.37 9.68
CA VAL A 23 1.55 6.59 8.90
C VAL A 23 2.80 7.32 9.37
N GLN A 24 3.01 7.43 10.70
CA GLN A 24 4.17 8.13 11.25
C GLN A 24 5.48 7.41 10.91
N GLN A 25 5.49 6.07 10.96
CA GLN A 25 6.62 5.25 10.55
C GLN A 25 6.92 5.41 9.07
N ALA A 26 5.90 5.42 8.20
CA ALA A 26 6.08 5.63 6.77
C ALA A 26 6.67 7.01 6.48
N ILE A 27 6.16 8.07 7.11
CA ILE A 27 6.70 9.44 6.92
C ILE A 27 8.19 9.50 7.27
N ALA A 28 8.64 8.82 8.33
CA ALA A 28 10.05 8.80 8.73
C ALA A 28 10.97 8.12 7.71
N LEU A 29 10.44 7.25 6.84
CA LEU A 29 11.19 6.57 5.78
C LEU A 29 11.20 7.34 4.46
N HIS A 30 10.36 8.37 4.31
CA HIS A 30 10.26 9.12 3.07
C HIS A 30 11.56 9.87 2.76
N GLY A 31 12.08 9.68 1.55
CA GLY A 31 13.31 10.33 1.08
C GLY A 31 14.62 9.64 1.49
N GLN A 32 14.56 8.48 2.15
CA GLN A 32 15.76 7.66 2.37
C GLN A 32 16.18 6.97 1.06
N ASP A 33 17.48 6.92 0.78
CA ASP A 33 18.03 6.44 -0.50
C ASP A 33 17.75 4.96 -0.78
N ASP A 34 17.50 4.16 0.26
CA ASP A 34 17.22 2.72 0.19
C ASP A 34 15.72 2.40 0.26
N VAL A 35 14.84 3.41 0.24
CA VAL A 35 13.39 3.24 0.33
C VAL A 35 12.70 3.79 -0.91
N VAL A 36 11.84 2.96 -1.52
CA VAL A 36 10.96 3.37 -2.62
C VAL A 36 9.52 3.25 -2.17
N PHE A 37 8.76 4.33 -2.33
CA PHE A 37 7.31 4.29 -2.18
C PHE A 37 6.69 3.95 -3.53
N VAL A 38 5.71 3.05 -3.54
CA VAL A 38 5.02 2.63 -4.77
C VAL A 38 3.52 2.86 -4.58
N ASP A 39 2.94 3.77 -5.35
CA ASP A 39 1.50 4.05 -5.31
C ASP A 39 0.73 3.08 -6.22
N LEU A 40 -0.03 2.16 -5.60
CA LEU A 40 -0.78 1.12 -6.30
C LEU A 40 -2.25 1.49 -6.59
N ARG A 41 -2.63 2.77 -6.40
CA ARG A 41 -4.00 3.25 -6.67
C ARG A 41 -4.31 3.26 -8.17
N ASP A 42 -5.60 3.28 -8.49
CA ASP A 42 -6.04 3.43 -9.88
C ASP A 42 -5.61 4.79 -10.44
N PRO A 43 -5.18 4.89 -11.72
CA PRO A 43 -4.75 6.16 -12.31
C PRO A 43 -5.78 7.30 -12.18
N ARG A 44 -7.08 6.99 -12.15
CA ARG A 44 -8.15 7.99 -11.98
C ARG A 44 -8.19 8.57 -10.57
N GLU A 45 -7.74 7.81 -9.57
CA GLU A 45 -7.59 8.30 -8.20
C GLU A 45 -6.38 9.24 -8.12
N LEU A 46 -5.27 8.85 -8.74
CA LEU A 46 -4.05 9.67 -8.80
C LEU A 46 -4.27 11.02 -9.48
N GLU A 47 -5.02 11.03 -10.58
CA GLU A 47 -5.36 12.26 -11.30
C GLU A 47 -6.24 13.21 -10.47
N ARG A 48 -7.20 12.66 -9.72
CA ARG A 48 -8.16 13.44 -8.92
C ARG A 48 -7.56 13.95 -7.61
N GLU A 49 -6.79 13.12 -6.92
CA GLU A 49 -6.35 13.37 -5.54
C GLU A 49 -4.88 13.78 -5.45
N GLY A 50 -4.15 13.66 -6.54
CA GLY A 50 -2.71 13.80 -6.56
C GLY A 50 -1.98 12.55 -6.06
N LYS A 51 -0.66 12.60 -6.21
CA LYS A 51 0.26 11.52 -5.84
C LYS A 51 1.25 11.98 -4.81
N MET A 52 1.77 11.04 -4.03
CA MET A 52 2.88 11.35 -3.13
C MET A 52 4.13 11.68 -3.94
N PRO A 53 4.86 12.77 -3.63
CA PRO A 53 6.11 13.08 -4.31
C PRO A 53 7.13 11.96 -4.13
N GLY A 54 7.73 11.51 -5.24
CA GLY A 54 8.72 10.42 -5.23
C GLY A 54 8.13 9.01 -5.11
N ALA A 55 6.81 8.86 -5.21
CA ALA A 55 6.14 7.57 -5.39
C ALA A 55 5.76 7.29 -6.86
#